data_AF-A0A2L2YY22-F1
#
_entry.id   AF-A0A2L2YY22-F1
#
_cell.length_a   1.000
_cell.length_b   1.000
_cell.length_c   1.000
_cell.angle_alpha   90.00
_cell.angle_beta   90.00
_cell.angle_gamma   90.00
#
_symmetry.space_group_name_H-M   'P 1'
#
loop_
_entity.id
_entity.type
_entity.pdbx_description
1 polymer ?
#
loop_
_entity_poly.entity_id
_entity_poly.type
_entity_poly.pdbx_seq_one_letter_code
_entity_poly.pdbx_strand_id
1 'polypeptide(L)'
;ADHNSRRGLIQLRNELAFYTYKWFSSTEYQNEDIEHCHLPTPINNKRMCQKCPYLLPCTVYQKSFLETNKLDPNHAMISLIPSTTSHLTSSHLEYFIHWSNLLLLESTSSAVSNAFWTEDALSREKKG
;
A
#
# COMPACT_ATOMS: atom_id res chain seq x y z
N ALA A 1 20.17 -7.28 -20.75
CA ALA A 1 20.41 -7.01 -19.31
C ALA A 1 21.31 -8.10 -18.77
N ASP A 2 22.32 -7.74 -17.97
CA ASP A 2 23.17 -8.71 -17.29
C ASP A 2 22.34 -9.63 -16.37
N HIS A 3 22.78 -10.88 -16.18
CA HIS A 3 22.06 -11.87 -15.37
C HIS A 3 21.79 -11.35 -13.94
N ASN A 4 22.77 -10.65 -13.35
CA ASN A 4 22.64 -10.11 -12.01
C ASN A 4 21.64 -8.95 -11.96
N SER A 5 21.64 -8.07 -12.96
CA SER A 5 20.64 -7.01 -13.08
C SER A 5 19.22 -7.58 -13.21
N ARG A 6 19.03 -8.65 -14.00
CA ARG A 6 17.74 -9.32 -14.14
C ARG A 6 17.28 -9.94 -12.81
N ARG A 7 18.19 -10.61 -12.09
CA ARG A 7 17.90 -11.18 -10.77
C ARG A 7 17.46 -10.10 -9.79
N GLY A 8 18.17 -8.97 -9.72
CA GLY A 8 17.84 -7.86 -8.84
C GLY A 8 16.45 -7.27 -9.14
N LEU A 9 16.11 -7.09 -10.42
CA LEU A 9 14.79 -6.59 -10.81
C LEU A 9 13.66 -7.56 -10.43
N ILE A 10 13.87 -8.87 -10.57
CA ILE A 10 12.87 -9.88 -10.15
C ILE A 10 12.67 -9.84 -8.64
N GLN A 11 13.74 -9.65 -7.85
CA GLN A 11 13.64 -9.52 -6.41
C GLN A 11 12.82 -8.28 -6.01
N LEU A 12 13.10 -7.10 -6.61
CA LEU A 12 12.30 -5.89 -6.38
C LEU A 12 10.84 -6.08 -6.79
N ARG A 13 10.59 -6.75 -7.93
CA ARG A 13 9.22 -7.05 -8.37
C ARG A 13 8.49 -7.92 -7.36
N ASN A 14 9.16 -8.90 -6.77
CA ASN A 14 8.56 -9.80 -5.79
C ASN A 14 8.25 -9.08 -4.48
N GLU A 15 9.11 -8.17 -4.05
CA GLU A 15 8.87 -7.31 -2.89
C GLU A 15 7.65 -6.40 -3.13
N LEU A 16 7.57 -5.75 -4.31
CA LEU A 16 6.40 -4.96 -4.68
C LEU A 16 5.13 -5.80 -4.68
N ALA A 17 5.18 -7.00 -5.29
CA ALA A 17 4.06 -7.93 -5.34
C ALA A 17 3.59 -8.35 -3.94
N PHE A 18 4.53 -8.59 -3.02
CA PHE A 18 4.23 -8.91 -1.63
C PHE A 18 3.44 -7.79 -0.95
N TYR A 19 3.90 -6.55 -1.04
CA TYR A 19 3.21 -5.42 -0.41
C TYR A 19 1.84 -5.14 -1.05
N THR A 20 1.72 -5.28 -2.37
CA THR A 20 0.42 -5.14 -3.04
C THR A 20 -0.53 -6.28 -2.71
N TYR A 21 -0.06 -7.52 -2.60
CA TYR A 21 -0.92 -8.67 -2.26
C TYR A 21 -1.37 -8.58 -0.80
N LYS A 22 -0.45 -8.30 0.12
CA LYS A 22 -0.76 -8.15 1.55
C LYS A 22 -1.78 -7.02 1.77
N TRP A 23 -1.69 -5.93 1.01
CA TRP A 23 -2.70 -4.88 0.98
C TRP A 23 -4.11 -5.45 0.76
N PHE A 24 -4.29 -6.35 -0.21
CA PHE A 24 -5.57 -6.99 -0.52
C PHE A 24 -5.96 -8.14 0.42
N SER A 25 -5.01 -8.88 0.98
CA SER A 25 -5.32 -10.09 1.78
C SER A 25 -5.57 -9.82 3.27
N SER A 26 -5.27 -8.63 3.78
CA SER A 26 -5.47 -8.29 5.20
C SER A 26 -6.93 -8.13 5.64
N THR A 27 -7.91 -8.51 4.80
CA THR A 27 -9.35 -8.43 5.11
C THR A 27 -9.90 -9.64 5.87
N GLU A 28 -9.05 -10.51 6.44
CA GLU A 28 -9.52 -11.59 7.31
C GLU A 28 -10.03 -11.03 8.65
N TYR A 29 -11.34 -10.82 8.72
CA TYR A 29 -12.14 -10.45 9.89
C TYR A 29 -12.07 -11.51 11.01
N GLN A 30 -10.92 -11.64 11.67
CA GLN A 30 -10.85 -12.45 12.91
C GLN A 30 -10.78 -11.61 14.18
N ASN A 31 -10.61 -10.29 14.08
CA ASN A 31 -10.73 -9.36 15.20
C ASN A 31 -11.34 -8.05 14.70
N GLU A 32 -11.99 -7.27 15.57
CA GLU A 32 -12.64 -5.98 15.25
C GLU A 32 -11.68 -4.93 14.64
N ASP A 33 -10.38 -5.21 14.63
CA ASP A 33 -9.33 -4.44 14.00
C ASP A 33 -9.00 -5.00 12.61
N ILE A 34 -9.41 -4.30 11.55
CA ILE A 34 -8.89 -4.53 10.20
C ILE A 34 -7.38 -4.27 10.27
N GLU A 35 -6.55 -5.32 10.08
CA GLU A 35 -5.09 -5.14 10.04
C GLU A 35 -4.78 -4.23 8.84
N HIS A 36 -4.56 -2.95 9.12
CA HIS A 36 -4.41 -1.97 8.08
C HIS A 36 -3.21 -2.31 7.19
N CYS A 37 -3.32 -1.85 5.95
CA CYS A 37 -2.36 -2.12 4.90
C CYS A 37 -0.92 -2.05 5.37
N HIS A 38 -0.07 -2.84 4.75
CA HIS A 38 1.36 -2.80 5.00
C HIS A 38 2.00 -2.13 3.80
N LEU A 39 2.07 -0.79 3.78
CA LEU A 39 3.02 -0.14 2.87
C LEU A 39 4.44 -0.44 3.34
N PRO A 40 5.42 -0.49 2.41
CA PRO A 40 6.83 -0.52 2.79
C PRO A 40 7.15 0.64 3.74
N THR A 41 8.14 0.41 4.61
CA THR A 41 8.64 1.49 5.46
C THR A 41 9.15 2.64 4.59
N PRO A 42 8.87 3.90 4.97
CA PRO A 42 9.37 5.04 4.22
C PRO A 42 10.91 5.04 4.24
N ILE A 43 11.52 5.43 3.12
CA ILE A 43 12.98 5.54 3.06
C ILE A 43 13.48 6.70 3.94
N ASN A 44 14.64 6.52 4.56
CA ASN A 44 15.29 7.59 5.32
C ASN A 44 16.15 8.49 4.40
N ASN A 45 15.52 9.16 3.43
CA ASN A 45 16.21 10.09 2.54
C ASN A 45 15.36 11.34 2.27
N LYS A 46 15.59 12.39 3.08
CA LYS A 46 14.80 13.63 3.03
C LYS A 46 14.77 14.28 1.64
N ARG A 47 15.90 14.30 0.93
CA ARG A 47 16.01 14.92 -0.41
C ARG A 47 15.13 14.21 -1.44
N MET A 48 15.05 12.87 -1.37
CA MET A 48 14.19 12.08 -2.27
C MET A 48 12.72 12.23 -1.88
N CYS A 49 12.41 12.12 -0.59
CA CYS A 49 11.02 12.25 -0.10
C CYS A 49 10.42 13.62 -0.41
N GLN A 50 11.18 14.71 -0.26
CA GLN A 50 10.71 16.07 -0.56
C GLN A 50 10.32 16.28 -2.03
N LYS A 51 10.88 15.50 -2.94
CA LYS A 51 10.58 15.55 -4.38
C LYS A 51 9.60 14.46 -4.82
N CYS A 52 9.19 13.58 -3.91
CA CYS A 52 8.29 12.48 -4.22
C CYS A 52 6.88 13.03 -4.48
N PRO A 53 6.25 12.73 -5.63
CA PRO A 53 4.88 13.16 -5.90
C PRO A 53 3.86 12.54 -4.92
N TYR A 54 4.22 11.43 -4.26
CA TYR A 54 3.40 10.75 -3.27
C TYR A 54 3.70 11.20 -1.82
N LEU A 55 4.42 12.30 -1.60
CA LEU A 55 4.77 12.75 -0.25
C LEU A 55 3.53 12.97 0.63
N LEU A 56 2.51 13.67 0.14
CA LEU A 56 1.30 13.92 0.92
C LEU A 56 0.57 12.61 1.26
N PRO A 57 0.17 11.74 0.29
CA PRO A 57 -0.43 10.45 0.60
C PRO A 57 0.42 9.59 1.53
N CYS A 58 1.75 9.54 1.34
CA CYS A 58 2.67 8.82 2.20
C CYS A 58 2.59 9.33 3.64
N THR A 59 2.72 10.64 3.86
CA THR A 59 2.69 11.21 5.21
C THR A 59 1.33 11.14 5.89
N VAL A 60 0.23 11.25 5.14
CA VAL A 60 -1.13 11.03 5.65
C VAL A 60 -1.27 9.60 6.13
N TYR A 61 -0.91 8.63 5.28
CA TYR A 61 -0.95 7.22 5.63
C TYR A 61 -0.07 6.91 6.87
N GLN A 62 1.15 7.44 6.92
CA GLN A 62 2.03 7.26 8.07
C GLN A 62 1.43 7.86 9.35
N LYS A 63 0.77 9.02 9.27
CA LYS A 63 0.10 9.65 10.42
C LYS A 63 -1.18 8.90 10.85
N SER A 64 -1.89 8.32 9.91
CA SER A 64 -3.16 7.62 10.13
C SER A 64 -3.00 6.20 10.67
N PHE A 65 -1.98 5.46 10.21
CA PHE A 65 -1.89 4.01 10.42
C PHE A 65 -0.61 3.56 11.12
N LEU A 66 0.46 4.36 11.09
CA LEU A 66 1.69 4.04 11.80
C LEU A 66 1.84 4.92 13.03
N GLU A 67 2.21 4.28 14.13
CA GLU A 67 2.74 5.01 15.27
C GLU A 67 4.06 5.65 14.85
N THR A 68 4.06 6.96 14.63
CA THR A 68 5.26 7.75 14.30
C THR A 68 6.40 7.53 15.31
N ASN A 69 6.06 7.05 16.51
CA ASN A 69 6.97 6.70 17.61
C ASN A 69 7.86 5.49 17.33
N LYS A 70 7.61 4.72 16.26
CA LYS A 70 8.46 3.57 15.85
C LYS A 70 9.59 3.96 14.91
N LEU A 71 9.63 5.21 14.43
CA LEU A 71 10.68 5.69 13.55
C LEU A 71 11.88 6.20 14.36
N ASP A 72 13.09 6.01 13.81
CA ASP A 72 14.31 6.59 14.35
C ASP A 72 14.15 8.12 14.49
N PRO A 73 14.60 8.74 15.60
CA PRO A 73 14.53 10.20 15.77
C PRO A 73 15.17 11.01 14.62
N ASN A 74 16.17 10.45 13.95
CA ASN A 74 16.85 11.05 12.80
C ASN A 74 16.18 10.72 11.46
N HIS A 75 15.03 10.03 11.47
CA HIS A 75 14.33 9.66 10.26
C HIS A 75 13.71 10.89 9.56
N ALA A 76 13.84 10.98 8.24
CA ALA A 76 13.33 12.10 7.45
C ALA A 76 11.84 12.41 7.72
N MET A 77 11.04 11.36 7.93
CA MET A 77 9.61 11.45 8.20
C MET A 77 9.25 12.13 9.53
N ILE A 78 10.14 12.15 10.53
CA ILE A 78 9.93 12.88 11.78
C ILE A 78 9.67 14.36 11.49
N SER A 79 10.40 14.94 10.54
CA SER A 79 10.18 16.33 10.10
C SER A 79 9.11 16.47 9.02
N LEU A 80 9.02 15.49 8.10
CA LEU A 80 8.14 15.62 6.93
C LEU A 80 6.67 15.45 7.31
N ILE A 81 6.31 14.46 8.13
CA ILE A 81 4.92 14.19 8.53
C ILE A 81 4.22 15.43 9.09
N PRO A 82 4.73 16.09 10.15
CA PRO A 82 4.07 17.29 10.68
C PRO A 82 4.08 18.44 9.66
N SER A 83 5.12 18.57 8.83
CA SER A 83 5.20 19.65 7.84
C SER A 83 4.15 19.54 6.73
N THR A 84 3.84 18.33 6.23
CA THR A 84 2.84 18.12 5.17
C THR A 84 1.43 17.93 5.69
N THR A 85 1.24 17.53 6.95
CA THR A 85 -0.09 17.18 7.49
C THR A 85 -0.60 18.15 8.57
N SER A 86 0.09 19.29 8.79
CA SER A 86 -0.28 20.29 9.80
C SER A 86 -1.67 20.89 9.59
N HIS A 87 -2.13 20.96 8.34
CA HIS A 87 -3.44 21.46 7.96
C HIS A 87 -4.57 20.43 8.11
N LEU A 88 -4.25 19.18 8.45
CA LEU A 88 -5.23 18.09 8.57
C LEU A 88 -5.63 17.89 10.03
N THR A 89 -6.94 17.95 10.29
CA THR A 89 -7.57 17.63 11.57
C THR A 89 -7.74 16.12 11.73
N SER A 90 -8.04 15.67 12.95
CA SER A 90 -8.36 14.25 13.21
C SER A 90 -9.54 13.76 12.36
N SER A 91 -10.58 14.57 12.19
CA SER A 91 -11.74 14.21 11.36
C SER A 91 -11.38 13.97 9.88
N HIS A 92 -10.41 14.70 9.33
CA HIS A 92 -9.92 14.45 7.97
C HIS A 92 -9.17 13.11 7.87
N LEU A 93 -8.40 12.76 8.91
CA LEU A 93 -7.66 11.49 8.97
C LEU A 93 -8.62 10.31 9.15
N GLU A 94 -9.65 10.45 9.99
CA GLU A 94 -10.70 9.45 10.17
C GLU A 94 -11.47 9.20 8.87
N TYR A 95 -11.83 10.28 8.15
CA TYR A 95 -12.45 10.17 6.83
C TYR A 95 -11.56 9.39 5.85
N PHE A 96 -10.27 9.73 5.79
CA PHE A 96 -9.31 9.05 4.92
C PHE A 96 -9.19 7.55 5.25
N ILE A 97 -9.09 7.19 6.53
CA ILE A 97 -9.03 5.81 6.98
C ILE A 97 -10.29 5.05 6.58
N HIS A 98 -11.46 5.60 6.91
CA HIS A 98 -12.74 4.96 6.65
C HIS A 98 -12.96 4.65 5.17
N TRP A 99 -12.76 5.64 4.30
CA TRP A 99 -12.98 5.46 2.87
C TRP A 99 -11.91 4.58 2.21
N SER A 100 -10.66 4.64 2.68
CA SER A 100 -9.62 3.73 2.18
C SER A 100 -9.95 2.27 2.49
N ASN A 101 -10.49 2.00 3.68
CA ASN A 101 -10.92 0.66 4.07
C ASN A 101 -12.13 0.18 3.26
N LEU A 102 -13.12 1.04 3.02
CA LEU A 102 -14.27 0.68 2.18
C LEU A 102 -13.85 0.34 0.75
N LEU A 103 -13.01 1.18 0.13
CA LEU A 103 -12.48 0.94 -1.21
C LEU A 103 -11.66 -0.36 -1.27
N LEU A 104 -10.91 -0.64 -0.20
CA LEU A 104 -10.17 -1.89 -0.09
C LEU A 104 -11.10 -3.10 -0.08
N LEU A 105 -12.11 -3.11 0.78
CA LEU A 105 -13.10 -4.20 0.88
C LEU A 105 -13.81 -4.44 -0.45
N GLU A 106 -14.18 -3.38 -1.17
CA GLU A 106 -14.79 -3.52 -2.49
C GLU A 106 -13.81 -4.16 -3.49
N SER A 107 -12.56 -3.70 -3.50
CA SER A 107 -11.55 -4.20 -4.44
C SER A 107 -11.18 -5.67 -4.25
N THR A 108 -11.21 -6.17 -3.01
CA THR A 108 -10.86 -7.57 -2.69
C THR A 108 -12.00 -8.53 -2.98
N SER A 109 -13.25 -8.04 -3.00
CA SER A 109 -14.42 -8.85 -3.34
C SER A 109 -14.49 -9.23 -4.83
N SER A 110 -13.73 -8.53 -5.68
CA SER A 110 -13.71 -8.78 -7.12
C SER A 110 -12.84 -10.00 -7.48
N ALA A 111 -13.48 -11.06 -7.99
CA ALA A 111 -12.77 -12.27 -8.40
C ALA A 111 -11.86 -12.00 -9.62
N VAL A 112 -10.54 -12.11 -9.42
CA VAL A 112 -9.57 -12.08 -10.51
C VAL A 112 -9.57 -13.44 -11.21
N SER A 113 -10.12 -13.51 -12.42
CA SER A 113 -10.17 -14.75 -13.19
C SER A 113 -8.92 -14.91 -14.05
N ASN A 114 -8.20 -16.02 -13.84
CA ASN A 114 -7.10 -16.43 -14.73
C ASN A 114 -7.60 -17.20 -15.97
N ALA A 115 -8.92 -17.39 -16.10
CA ALA A 115 -9.52 -18.23 -17.13
C ALA A 115 -9.10 -17.86 -18.55
N PHE A 116 -8.80 -16.57 -18.82
CA PHE A 116 -8.32 -16.15 -20.14
C PHE A 116 -7.01 -16.85 -20.55
N TRP A 117 -6.11 -17.12 -19.59
CA TRP A 117 -4.82 -17.76 -19.84
C TRP A 117 -4.82 -19.27 -19.58
N THR A 118 -5.81 -19.78 -18.85
CA THR A 118 -5.87 -21.18 -18.40
C THR A 118 -7.00 -21.99 -19.04
N GLU A 119 -7.99 -21.36 -19.66
CA GLU A 119 -9.13 -22.01 -20.30
C GLU A 119 -9.23 -21.67 -21.78
N ASP A 120 -9.74 -22.60 -22.58
CA ASP A 120 -10.01 -22.35 -23.99
C ASP A 120 -11.25 -21.46 -24.19
N ALA A 121 -11.37 -20.89 -25.40
CA ALA A 121 -12.44 -19.96 -25.73
C ALA A 121 -13.86 -20.57 -25.62
N LEU A 122 -14.03 -21.85 -25.97
CA LEU A 122 -15.34 -22.52 -25.96
C LEU A 122 -15.80 -22.81 -24.53
N SER A 123 -14.87 -23.21 -23.65
CA SER A 123 -15.15 -23.40 -22.23
C SER A 123 -15.54 -22.11 -21.54
N ARG A 124 -14.93 -20.98 -21.93
CA ARG A 124 -15.28 -19.65 -21.43
C ARG A 124 -16.64 -19.17 -21.93
N GLU A 125 -16.94 -19.32 -23.22
CA GLU A 125 -18.23 -18.92 -23.81
C GLU A 125 -19.43 -19.59 -23.12
N LYS A 126 -19.29 -20.85 -22.70
CA LYS A 126 -20.33 -21.57 -21.94
C LYS A 126 -20.62 -20.97 -20.55
N LYS A 127 -19.71 -20.17 -19.99
CA LYS A 127 -19.84 -19.55 -18.67
C LYS A 127 -20.48 -18.15 -18.72
N GLY A 128 -20.71 -17.60 -19.92
CA GLY A 128 -21.20 -16.24 -20.15
C GLY A 128 -20.08 -15.22 -20.22
#